data_AF-A0A6I1NIC2-F1
#
_entry.id   AF-A0A6I1NIC2-F1
#
_cell.length_a   1.000
_cell.length_b   1.000
_cell.length_c   1.000
_cell.angle_alpha   90.00
_cell.angle_beta   90.00
_cell.angle_gamma   90.00
#
_symmetry.space_group_name_H-M   'P 1'
#
loop_
_entity.id
_entity.type
_entity.pdbx_description
1 polymer ?
#
loop_
_entity_poly.entity_id
_entity_poly.type
_entity_poly.pdbx_seq_one_letter_code
_entity_poly.pdbx_strand_id
1 'polypeptide(L)'
;MDRSTDIELRLLIEAIYLKYSYDFRDYSGASIKRRVHHALLQLDCATISALQERVLHDPAAFMQLLQYLTIPVSEMFRDPGHFLAIRQEVVPLLKTYPSIKIWIAGCSTGEEVYSMAILLREEGLLERTIIYATDINPHSLEKAKQGIFTLDNVRTYADNYRASGGERDFAEYYNSAYGYAIFDKTLRENVTFADHSLATDSVFSETQLISCRNVLIYFNKKLQDRAFGLFHESLCHRGFLVLGSKETLDFSAYGKRFEALVKQERIYRKS
;
A
#
# COMPACT_ATOMS: atom_id res chain seq x y z
N MET A 1 25.13 17.45 -14.18
CA MET A 1 24.32 16.21 -14.13
C MET A 1 24.59 15.43 -15.40
N ASP A 2 24.83 14.12 -15.30
CA ASP A 2 25.11 13.29 -16.48
C ASP A 2 23.83 13.04 -17.28
N ARG A 3 23.76 13.66 -18.47
CA ARG A 3 22.66 13.53 -19.43
C ARG A 3 22.47 12.08 -19.89
N SER A 4 23.53 11.27 -19.83
CA SER A 4 23.51 9.86 -20.25
C SER A 4 22.66 9.04 -19.29
N THR A 5 22.88 9.16 -17.98
CA THR A 5 22.09 8.46 -16.95
C THR A 5 20.58 8.71 -17.10
N ASP A 6 20.15 9.94 -17.39
CA ASP A 6 18.72 10.26 -17.53
C ASP A 6 18.12 9.64 -18.80
N ILE A 7 18.89 9.54 -19.88
CA ILE A 7 18.48 8.83 -21.11
C ILE A 7 18.36 7.34 -20.84
N GLU A 8 19.38 6.72 -20.24
CA GLU A 8 19.36 5.29 -19.92
C GLU A 8 18.20 4.94 -19.00
N LEU A 9 17.93 5.76 -17.98
CA LEU A 9 16.82 5.56 -17.07
C LEU A 9 15.47 5.55 -17.80
N ARG A 10 15.26 6.52 -18.70
CA ARG A 10 14.04 6.58 -19.50
C ARG A 10 13.87 5.35 -20.40
N LEU A 11 14.97 4.88 -21.02
CA LEU A 11 14.96 3.70 -21.87
C LEU A 11 14.67 2.42 -21.07
N LEU A 12 15.26 2.26 -19.88
CA LEU A 12 14.97 1.15 -18.98
C LEU A 12 13.49 1.13 -18.59
N ILE A 13 12.91 2.28 -18.21
CA ILE A 13 11.51 2.37 -17.80
C ILE A 13 10.55 2.09 -18.96
N GLU A 14 10.85 2.58 -20.16
CA GLU A 14 10.08 2.26 -21.35
C GLU A 14 10.17 0.77 -21.70
N ALA A 15 11.36 0.18 -21.61
CA ALA A 15 11.58 -1.24 -21.83
C ALA A 15 10.77 -2.11 -20.84
N ILE A 16 10.74 -1.74 -19.55
CA ILE A 16 9.93 -2.42 -18.54
C ILE A 16 8.44 -2.37 -18.89
N TYR A 17 7.93 -1.19 -19.28
CA TYR A 17 6.53 -1.05 -19.68
C TYR A 17 6.20 -1.92 -20.89
N LEU A 18 7.01 -1.86 -21.95
CA LEU A 18 6.76 -2.60 -23.19
C LEU A 18 6.88 -4.12 -23.02
N LYS A 19 7.77 -4.58 -22.13
CA LYS A 19 8.05 -6.01 -21.94
C LYS A 19 7.16 -6.67 -20.88
N TYR A 20 6.84 -5.96 -19.80
CA TYR A 20 6.20 -6.51 -18.61
C TYR A 20 4.88 -5.82 -18.23
N SER A 21 4.47 -4.76 -18.94
CA SER A 21 3.27 -3.97 -18.64
C SER A 21 3.27 -3.23 -17.29
N TYR A 22 4.41 -3.17 -16.60
CA TYR A 22 4.57 -2.35 -15.40
C TYR A 22 4.88 -0.91 -15.78
N ASP A 23 3.98 0.02 -15.46
CA ASP A 23 4.13 1.43 -15.85
C ASP A 23 4.73 2.29 -14.72
N PHE A 24 6.03 2.55 -14.83
CA PHE A 24 6.76 3.46 -13.95
C PHE A 24 7.00 4.86 -14.55
N ARG A 25 6.44 5.17 -15.74
CA ARG A 25 6.78 6.38 -16.49
C ARG A 25 6.32 7.67 -15.80
N ASP A 26 5.21 7.58 -15.07
CA ASP A 26 4.68 8.69 -14.27
C ASP A 26 5.07 8.61 -12.77
N TYR A 27 6.08 7.80 -12.42
CA TYR A 27 6.68 7.86 -11.08
C TYR A 27 7.64 9.05 -10.96
N SER A 28 7.89 9.48 -9.73
CA SER A 28 8.86 10.52 -9.40
C SER A 28 10.27 10.12 -9.87
N GLY A 29 10.80 10.86 -10.84
CA GLY A 29 12.11 10.57 -11.44
C GLY A 29 13.25 10.50 -10.42
N ALA A 30 13.23 11.35 -9.39
CA ALA A 30 14.22 11.32 -8.31
C ALA A 30 14.13 10.02 -7.48
N SER A 31 12.92 9.55 -7.19
CA SER A 31 12.70 8.29 -6.46
C SER A 31 13.17 7.09 -7.28
N ILE A 32 12.74 7.02 -8.55
CA ILE A 32 13.11 5.94 -9.47
C ILE A 32 14.62 5.90 -9.70
N LYS A 33 15.25 7.04 -9.97
CA LYS A 33 16.70 7.13 -10.17
C LYS A 33 17.49 6.57 -8.98
N ARG A 34 17.14 6.97 -7.76
CA ARG A 34 17.77 6.46 -6.52
C ARG A 34 17.62 4.95 -6.38
N ARG A 35 16.44 4.40 -6.68
CA ARG A 35 16.15 2.96 -6.59
C ARG A 35 16.88 2.16 -7.65
N VAL A 36 16.94 2.66 -8.88
CA VAL A 36 17.71 2.02 -9.96
C VAL A 36 19.20 2.01 -9.63
N HIS A 37 19.77 3.11 -9.13
CA HIS A 37 21.17 3.10 -8.69
C HIS A 37 21.44 2.11 -7.56
N HIS A 38 20.53 1.99 -6.59
CA HIS A 38 20.64 0.96 -5.57
C HIS A 38 20.59 -0.46 -6.17
N ALA A 39 19.67 -0.70 -7.12
CA ALA A 39 19.55 -1.99 -7.79
C ALA A 39 20.79 -2.36 -8.61
N LEU A 40 21.48 -1.39 -9.23
CA LEU A 40 22.75 -1.65 -9.91
C LEU A 40 23.77 -2.32 -9.00
N LEU A 41 23.92 -1.82 -7.77
CA LEU A 41 24.86 -2.39 -6.79
C LEU A 41 24.44 -3.79 -6.34
N GLN A 42 23.15 -4.03 -6.14
CA GLN A 42 22.66 -5.31 -5.64
C GLN A 42 22.63 -6.40 -6.72
N LEU A 43 22.43 -6.01 -7.98
CA LEU A 43 22.38 -6.91 -9.13
C LEU A 43 23.73 -7.04 -9.82
N ASP A 44 24.78 -6.37 -9.33
CA ASP A 44 26.12 -6.38 -9.91
C ASP A 44 26.14 -5.93 -11.39
N CYS A 45 25.38 -4.86 -11.69
CA CYS A 45 25.33 -4.25 -13.02
C CYS A 45 26.14 -2.94 -13.05
N ALA A 46 27.10 -2.84 -13.97
CA ALA A 46 27.99 -1.67 -14.07
C ALA A 46 27.28 -0.39 -14.54
N THR A 47 26.22 -0.51 -15.36
CA THR A 47 25.48 0.63 -15.93
C THR A 47 23.98 0.34 -16.00
N ILE A 48 23.16 1.39 -16.18
CA ILE A 48 21.71 1.24 -16.40
C ILE A 48 21.45 0.50 -17.72
N SER A 49 22.26 0.73 -18.76
CA SER A 49 22.17 -0.04 -20.00
C SER A 49 22.44 -1.54 -19.80
N ALA A 50 23.42 -1.91 -18.99
CA ALA A 50 23.69 -3.32 -18.66
C ALA A 50 22.53 -3.96 -17.86
N LEU A 51 21.94 -3.20 -16.93
CA LEU A 51 20.72 -3.62 -16.25
C LEU A 51 19.56 -3.78 -17.23
N GLN A 52 19.39 -2.87 -18.19
CA GLN A 52 18.36 -2.93 -19.22
C GLN A 52 18.49 -4.20 -20.09
N GLU A 53 19.70 -4.51 -20.57
CA GLU A 53 19.97 -5.76 -21.29
C GLU A 53 19.53 -6.96 -20.45
N ARG A 54 20.00 -7.03 -19.19
CA ARG A 54 19.69 -8.14 -18.30
C ARG A 54 18.17 -8.31 -18.10
N VAL A 55 17.44 -7.24 -17.77
CA VAL A 55 15.99 -7.35 -17.58
C VAL A 55 15.21 -7.62 -18.86
N LEU A 56 15.76 -7.34 -20.05
CA LEU A 56 15.12 -7.67 -21.32
C LEU A 56 15.23 -9.16 -21.67
N HIS A 57 16.31 -9.81 -21.23
CA HIS A 57 16.65 -11.18 -21.57
C HIS A 57 16.43 -12.18 -20.42
N ASP A 58 16.30 -11.71 -19.18
CA ASP A 58 16.05 -12.53 -18.00
C ASP A 58 14.83 -11.99 -17.20
N PRO A 59 13.65 -12.63 -17.32
CA PRO A 59 12.46 -12.27 -16.53
C PRO A 59 12.68 -12.35 -15.01
N ALA A 60 13.56 -13.24 -14.53
CA ALA A 60 13.86 -13.34 -13.10
C ALA A 60 14.62 -12.10 -12.62
N ALA A 61 15.52 -11.54 -13.44
CA ALA A 61 16.19 -10.28 -13.13
C ALA A 61 15.20 -9.11 -13.03
N PHE A 62 14.15 -9.08 -13.86
CA PHE A 62 13.09 -8.08 -13.70
C PHE A 62 12.36 -8.25 -12.37
N MET A 63 12.01 -9.47 -11.96
CA MET A 63 11.37 -9.72 -10.67
C MET A 63 12.23 -9.28 -9.48
N GLN A 64 13.55 -9.41 -9.58
CA GLN A 64 14.50 -8.88 -8.60
C GLN A 64 14.53 -7.35 -8.62
N LEU A 65 14.59 -6.72 -9.81
CA LEU A 65 14.54 -5.27 -9.95
C LEU A 65 13.26 -4.68 -9.36
N LEU A 66 12.11 -5.34 -9.58
CA LEU A 66 10.81 -4.92 -9.07
C LEU A 66 10.82 -4.74 -7.55
N GLN A 67 11.53 -5.60 -6.81
CA GLN A 67 11.67 -5.47 -5.34
C GLN A 67 12.32 -4.15 -4.91
N TYR A 68 13.25 -3.62 -5.71
CA TYR A 68 13.91 -2.35 -5.41
C TYR A 68 13.07 -1.14 -5.88
N LEU A 69 12.33 -1.30 -6.98
CA LEU A 69 11.41 -0.27 -7.47
C LEU A 69 10.22 -0.08 -6.51
N THR A 70 9.79 -1.15 -5.84
CA THR A 70 8.65 -1.19 -4.92
C THR A 70 9.13 -1.50 -3.51
N ILE A 71 9.66 -0.51 -2.78
CA ILE A 71 10.21 -0.76 -1.43
C ILE A 71 9.08 -1.22 -0.50
N PRO A 72 9.17 -2.44 0.08
CA PRO A 72 8.23 -2.90 1.08
C PRO A 72 8.77 -2.53 2.46
N VAL A 73 8.47 -1.32 2.93
CA VAL A 73 8.65 -0.99 4.35
C VAL A 73 7.30 -0.57 4.89
N SER A 74 6.71 -1.48 5.65
CA SER A 74 5.48 -1.25 6.38
C SER A 74 5.64 -1.74 7.81
N GLU A 75 4.81 -1.20 8.69
CA GLU A 75 4.76 -1.55 10.10
C GLU A 75 3.30 -1.74 10.48
N MET A 76 3.02 -2.69 11.39
CA MET A 76 1.67 -2.79 11.91
C MET A 76 1.34 -1.56 12.74
N PHE A 77 0.10 -1.09 12.58
CA PHE A 77 -0.42 0.13 13.22
C PHE A 77 0.44 1.37 12.99
N ARG A 78 1.13 1.44 11.83
CA ARG A 78 1.96 2.60 11.45
C ARG A 78 1.15 3.90 11.54
N ASP A 79 1.77 4.96 12.06
CA ASP A 79 1.13 6.24 12.42
C ASP A 79 -0.09 5.99 13.32
N PRO A 80 0.09 5.63 14.61
CA PRO A 80 -0.99 5.06 15.41
C PRO A 80 -2.21 5.97 15.59
N GLY A 81 -2.01 7.29 15.59
CA GLY A 81 -3.09 8.29 15.62
C GLY A 81 -4.09 8.15 14.46
N HIS A 82 -3.63 7.61 13.34
CA HIS A 82 -4.44 7.33 12.17
C HIS A 82 -5.47 6.23 12.41
N PHE A 83 -5.03 5.09 12.94
CA PHE A 83 -5.92 3.99 13.30
C PHE A 83 -6.86 4.38 14.45
N LEU A 84 -6.38 5.21 15.39
CA LEU A 84 -7.22 5.78 16.43
C LEU A 84 -8.34 6.64 15.84
N ALA A 85 -8.02 7.51 14.88
CA ALA A 85 -9.02 8.35 14.19
C ALA A 85 -10.00 7.51 13.35
N ILE A 86 -9.54 6.43 12.70
CA ILE A 86 -10.44 5.49 12.03
C ILE A 86 -11.42 4.86 13.03
N ARG A 87 -10.93 4.42 14.19
CA ARG A 87 -11.77 3.85 15.25
C ARG A 87 -12.81 4.84 15.77
N GLN A 88 -12.43 6.11 15.95
CA GLN A 88 -13.31 7.12 16.54
C GLN A 88 -14.30 7.73 15.53
N GLU A 89 -13.87 7.99 14.30
CA GLU A 89 -14.63 8.80 13.34
C GLU A 89 -15.24 7.99 12.19
N VAL A 90 -14.59 6.89 11.79
CA VAL A 90 -15.00 6.09 10.61
C VAL A 90 -15.81 4.87 11.04
N VAL A 91 -15.35 4.12 12.03
CA VAL A 91 -16.00 2.88 12.50
C VAL A 91 -17.46 3.09 12.92
N PRO A 92 -17.85 4.17 13.64
CA PRO A 92 -19.26 4.37 13.99
C PRO A 92 -20.18 4.43 12.77
N LEU A 93 -19.68 4.97 11.65
CA LEU A 93 -20.41 5.05 10.39
C LEU A 93 -20.39 3.69 9.66
N LEU A 94 -19.25 2.99 9.66
CA LEU A 94 -19.17 1.62 9.13
C LEU A 94 -20.13 0.66 9.84
N LYS A 95 -20.37 0.83 11.15
CA LYS A 95 -21.33 0.02 11.92
C LYS A 95 -22.76 0.06 11.37
N THR A 96 -23.13 1.13 10.66
CA THR A 96 -24.46 1.28 10.06
C THR A 96 -24.69 0.44 8.80
N TYR A 97 -23.61 -0.05 8.16
CA TYR A 97 -23.72 -0.88 6.96
C TYR A 97 -23.93 -2.36 7.32
N PRO A 98 -24.83 -3.08 6.62
CA PRO A 98 -25.03 -4.51 6.83
C PRO A 98 -23.83 -5.37 6.36
N SER A 99 -23.06 -4.86 5.40
CA SER A 99 -21.83 -5.46 4.87
C SER A 99 -20.84 -4.36 4.49
N ILE A 100 -19.56 -4.57 4.72
CA ILE A 100 -18.51 -3.56 4.49
C ILE A 100 -17.52 -4.08 3.45
N LYS A 101 -17.07 -3.21 2.56
CA LYS A 101 -15.97 -3.45 1.62
C LYS A 101 -14.91 -2.38 1.83
N ILE A 102 -13.70 -2.83 2.13
CA ILE A 102 -12.52 -1.99 2.33
C ILE A 102 -11.50 -2.31 1.25
N TRP A 103 -10.82 -1.31 0.70
CA TRP A 103 -9.69 -1.52 -0.18
C TRP A 103 -8.42 -0.90 0.40
N ILE A 104 -7.41 -1.74 0.63
CA ILE A 104 -6.06 -1.34 1.00
C ILE A 104 -5.20 -1.40 -0.26
N ALA A 105 -4.94 -0.24 -0.85
CA ALA A 105 -4.20 -0.07 -2.09
C ALA A 105 -2.70 0.15 -1.79
N GLY A 106 -1.85 -0.73 -2.34
CA GLY A 106 -0.42 -0.79 -2.01
C GLY A 106 -0.18 -1.42 -0.64
N CYS A 107 -0.77 -2.59 -0.41
CA CYS A 107 -0.75 -3.28 0.88
C CYS A 107 0.63 -3.85 1.28
N SER A 108 1.61 -3.82 0.37
CA SER A 108 2.97 -4.29 0.62
C SER A 108 2.99 -5.71 1.20
N THR A 109 3.76 -5.95 2.27
CA THR A 109 3.88 -7.23 2.96
C THR A 109 2.73 -7.52 3.94
N GLY A 110 1.66 -6.71 3.92
CA GLY A 110 0.38 -6.99 4.57
C GLY A 110 0.19 -6.39 5.95
N GLU A 111 1.17 -5.70 6.53
CA GLU A 111 1.10 -5.17 7.90
C GLU A 111 -0.14 -4.29 8.13
N GLU A 112 -0.51 -3.43 7.17
CA GLU A 112 -1.71 -2.61 7.25
C GLU A 112 -3.00 -3.43 7.17
N VAL A 113 -2.99 -4.53 6.40
CA VAL A 113 -4.11 -5.46 6.29
C VAL A 113 -4.41 -6.11 7.63
N TYR A 114 -3.39 -6.65 8.31
CA TYR A 114 -3.56 -7.24 9.64
C TYR A 114 -3.95 -6.18 10.68
N SER A 115 -3.39 -4.97 10.60
CA SER A 115 -3.75 -3.88 11.51
C SER A 115 -5.23 -3.50 11.39
N MET A 116 -5.71 -3.35 10.15
CA MET A 116 -7.11 -3.08 9.86
C MET A 116 -8.01 -4.25 10.30
N ALA A 117 -7.61 -5.49 10.02
CA ALA A 117 -8.37 -6.67 10.41
C ALA A 117 -8.51 -6.81 11.94
N ILE A 118 -7.44 -6.55 12.70
CA ILE A 118 -7.46 -6.54 14.17
C ILE A 118 -8.40 -5.45 14.67
N LEU A 119 -8.27 -4.22 14.16
CA LEU A 119 -9.16 -3.11 14.53
C LEU A 119 -10.63 -3.48 14.28
N LEU A 120 -10.96 -4.00 13.10
CA LEU A 120 -12.32 -4.40 12.75
C LEU A 120 -12.83 -5.57 13.60
N ARG A 121 -11.95 -6.49 14.01
CA ARG A 121 -12.31 -7.60 14.90
C ARG A 121 -12.74 -7.08 16.27
N GLU A 122 -11.94 -6.19 16.85
CA GLU A 122 -12.25 -5.58 18.14
C GLU A 122 -13.55 -4.77 18.08
N GLU A 123 -13.83 -4.12 16.96
CA GLU A 123 -15.05 -3.35 16.74
C GLU A 123 -16.26 -4.19 16.32
N GLY A 124 -16.13 -5.52 16.24
CA GLY A 124 -17.20 -6.45 15.87
C GLY A 124 -17.64 -6.35 14.41
N LEU A 125 -16.77 -5.90 13.51
CA LEU A 125 -17.05 -5.65 12.09
C LEU A 125 -16.38 -6.66 11.14
N LEU A 126 -15.33 -7.36 11.57
CA LEU A 126 -14.50 -8.18 10.67
C LEU A 126 -15.30 -9.27 9.92
N GLU A 127 -16.21 -9.97 10.60
CA GLU A 127 -16.97 -11.09 10.01
C GLU A 127 -17.83 -10.68 8.80
N ARG A 128 -18.31 -9.43 8.78
CA ARG A 128 -19.12 -8.87 7.69
C ARG A 128 -18.36 -7.91 6.78
N THR A 129 -17.04 -7.89 6.89
CA THR A 129 -16.16 -7.03 6.09
C THR A 129 -15.35 -7.84 5.10
N ILE A 130 -15.40 -7.47 3.82
CA ILE A 130 -14.48 -7.94 2.79
C ILE A 130 -13.37 -6.91 2.63
N ILE A 131 -12.12 -7.34 2.74
CA ILE A 131 -10.95 -6.49 2.51
C ILE A 131 -10.31 -6.88 1.18
N TYR A 132 -10.24 -5.95 0.24
CA TYR A 132 -9.40 -6.07 -0.95
C TYR A 132 -8.02 -5.51 -0.61
N ALA A 133 -6.98 -6.33 -0.66
CA ALA A 133 -5.61 -5.93 -0.42
C ALA A 133 -4.82 -6.06 -1.71
N THR A 134 -4.36 -4.95 -2.27
CA THR A 134 -3.70 -4.98 -3.58
C THR A 134 -2.31 -4.41 -3.56
N ASP A 135 -1.43 -4.96 -4.38
CA ASP A 135 -0.07 -4.46 -4.60
C ASP A 135 0.39 -4.89 -5.99
N ILE A 136 1.39 -4.24 -6.56
CA ILE A 136 1.99 -4.62 -7.85
C ILE A 136 3.14 -5.61 -7.68
N ASN A 137 3.62 -5.82 -6.45
CA ASN A 137 4.71 -6.72 -6.15
C ASN A 137 4.17 -8.08 -5.68
N PRO A 138 4.24 -9.14 -6.53
CA PRO A 138 3.70 -10.45 -6.17
C PRO A 138 4.45 -11.11 -5.01
N HIS A 139 5.72 -10.78 -4.79
CA HIS A 139 6.47 -11.28 -3.62
C HIS A 139 5.95 -10.68 -2.32
N SER A 140 5.60 -9.39 -2.33
CA SER A 140 4.97 -8.72 -1.20
C SER A 140 3.59 -9.31 -0.92
N LEU A 141 2.78 -9.54 -1.95
CA LEU A 141 1.47 -10.19 -1.82
C LEU A 141 1.58 -11.60 -1.24
N GLU A 142 2.57 -12.39 -1.66
CA GLU A 142 2.77 -13.73 -1.13
C GLU A 142 3.12 -13.71 0.36
N LYS A 143 3.98 -12.79 0.79
CA LYS A 143 4.27 -12.58 2.21
C LYS A 143 3.03 -12.13 3.00
N ALA A 144 2.26 -11.20 2.45
CA ALA A 144 1.02 -10.72 3.06
C ALA A 144 0.01 -11.86 3.28
N LYS A 145 -0.12 -12.75 2.27
CA LYS A 145 -0.94 -13.95 2.36
C LYS A 145 -0.45 -14.90 3.43
N GLN A 146 0.85 -15.04 3.67
CA GLN A 146 1.35 -15.96 4.69
C GLN A 146 0.99 -15.51 6.11
N GLY A 147 1.05 -14.20 6.39
CA GLY A 147 0.76 -13.65 7.72
C GLY A 147 1.85 -13.95 8.75
N ILE A 148 3.08 -14.07 8.27
CA ILE A 148 4.25 -14.40 9.08
C ILE A 148 5.19 -13.20 9.06
N PHE A 149 5.47 -12.65 10.24
CA PHE A 149 6.30 -11.46 10.42
C PHE A 149 7.45 -11.77 11.38
N THR A 150 8.56 -11.04 11.29
CA THR A 150 9.71 -11.24 12.19
C THR A 150 9.40 -10.73 13.59
N LEU A 151 9.87 -11.43 14.63
CA LEU A 151 9.70 -10.99 16.02
C LEU A 151 10.40 -9.66 16.32
N ASP A 152 11.44 -9.31 15.55
CA ASP A 152 12.21 -8.07 15.73
C ASP A 152 11.33 -6.81 15.71
N ASN A 153 10.26 -6.82 14.92
CA ASN A 153 9.36 -5.68 14.78
C ASN A 153 8.16 -5.74 15.75
N VAL A 154 7.92 -6.86 16.42
CA VAL A 154 6.69 -7.09 17.21
C VAL A 154 6.56 -6.13 18.38
N ARG A 155 7.69 -5.74 19.00
CA ARG A 155 7.66 -4.73 20.06
C ARG A 155 7.12 -3.39 19.55
N THR A 156 7.62 -2.93 18.41
CA THR A 156 7.14 -1.70 17.75
C THR A 156 5.66 -1.84 17.38
N TYR A 157 5.26 -3.01 16.87
CA TYR A 157 3.86 -3.28 16.53
C TYR A 157 2.92 -3.22 17.75
N ALA A 158 3.33 -3.79 18.88
CA ALA A 158 2.56 -3.76 20.12
C ALA A 158 2.43 -2.34 20.69
N ASP A 159 3.51 -1.54 20.64
CA ASP A 159 3.49 -0.15 21.09
C ASP A 159 2.60 0.72 20.19
N ASN A 160 2.69 0.54 18.87
CA ASN A 160 1.81 1.19 17.90
C ASN A 160 0.35 0.79 18.11
N TYR A 161 0.06 -0.50 18.23
CA TYR A 161 -1.28 -1.04 18.49
C TYR A 161 -1.92 -0.41 19.73
N ARG A 162 -1.17 -0.33 20.85
CA ARG A 162 -1.64 0.32 22.08
C ARG A 162 -1.92 1.81 21.85
N ALA A 163 -1.03 2.51 21.16
CA ALA A 163 -1.21 3.92 20.82
C ALA A 163 -2.38 4.17 19.85
N SER A 164 -2.78 3.17 19.06
CA SER A 164 -3.96 3.18 18.19
C SER A 164 -5.29 2.90 18.91
N GLY A 165 -5.28 2.80 20.24
CA GLY A 165 -6.46 2.50 21.04
C GLY A 165 -6.82 1.02 21.08
N GLY A 166 -5.84 0.12 20.89
CA GLY A 166 -6.02 -1.30 21.13
C GLY A 166 -6.37 -1.59 22.58
N GLU A 167 -7.40 -2.41 22.80
CA GLU A 167 -7.97 -2.67 24.14
C GLU A 167 -7.51 -4.01 24.75
N ARG A 168 -6.85 -4.87 23.97
CA ARG A 168 -6.42 -6.22 24.37
C ARG A 168 -4.91 -6.33 24.44
N ASP A 169 -4.40 -7.52 24.70
CA ASP A 169 -2.97 -7.79 24.46
C ASP A 169 -2.74 -8.07 22.98
N PHE A 170 -1.77 -7.38 22.37
CA PHE A 170 -1.38 -7.62 20.98
C PHE A 170 -0.93 -9.06 20.74
N ALA A 171 -0.38 -9.71 21.76
CA ALA A 171 0.02 -11.11 21.72
C ALA A 171 -1.16 -12.09 21.52
N GLU A 172 -2.41 -11.67 21.71
CA GLU A 172 -3.58 -12.51 21.44
C GLU A 172 -3.81 -12.76 19.93
N TYR A 173 -3.21 -11.95 19.06
CA TYR A 173 -3.45 -12.00 17.61
C TYR A 173 -2.45 -12.85 16.83
N TYR A 174 -1.41 -13.37 17.48
CA TYR A 174 -0.39 -14.18 16.82
C TYR A 174 0.18 -15.25 17.75
N ASN A 175 0.71 -16.32 17.15
CA ASN A 175 1.55 -17.29 17.86
C ASN A 175 3.02 -17.01 17.53
N SER A 176 3.90 -17.05 18.53
CA SER A 176 5.34 -16.95 18.30
C SER A 176 5.97 -18.33 18.09
N ALA A 177 6.77 -18.48 17.03
CA ALA A 177 7.50 -19.70 16.73
C ALA A 177 8.76 -19.40 15.90
N TYR A 178 9.89 -19.97 16.30
CA TYR A 178 11.15 -19.93 15.53
C TYR A 178 11.62 -18.52 15.09
N GLY A 179 11.44 -17.49 15.93
CA GLY A 179 11.81 -16.12 15.58
C GLY A 179 10.77 -15.35 14.76
N TYR A 180 9.60 -15.94 14.53
CA TYR A 180 8.50 -15.34 13.78
C TYR A 180 7.23 -15.22 14.63
N ALA A 181 6.40 -14.22 14.30
CA ALA A 181 5.01 -14.09 14.70
C ALA A 181 4.12 -14.56 13.55
N ILE A 182 3.33 -15.61 13.80
CA ILE A 182 2.36 -16.18 12.87
C ILE A 182 0.98 -15.69 13.30
N PHE A 183 0.41 -14.76 12.55
CA PHE A 183 -0.88 -14.16 12.87
C PHE A 183 -2.04 -15.14 12.67
N ASP A 184 -3.06 -14.99 13.49
CA ASP A 184 -4.28 -15.78 13.44
C ASP A 184 -4.87 -15.74 12.02
N LYS A 185 -5.04 -16.92 11.41
CA LYS A 185 -5.57 -17.07 10.05
C LYS A 185 -6.95 -16.44 9.87
N THR A 186 -7.74 -16.38 10.94
CA THR A 186 -9.09 -15.78 10.89
C THR A 186 -9.03 -14.27 10.64
N LEU A 187 -7.88 -13.60 10.81
CA LEU A 187 -7.69 -12.19 10.44
C LEU A 187 -7.71 -11.97 8.93
N ARG A 188 -7.46 -13.03 8.14
CA ARG A 188 -7.37 -12.96 6.68
C ARG A 188 -8.40 -13.80 5.94
N GLU A 189 -9.37 -14.40 6.63
CA GLU A 189 -10.40 -15.24 6.00
C GLU A 189 -11.24 -14.46 4.98
N ASN A 190 -11.55 -13.19 5.25
CA ASN A 190 -12.30 -12.32 4.35
C ASN A 190 -11.41 -11.34 3.56
N VAL A 191 -10.14 -11.69 3.33
CA VAL A 191 -9.20 -10.84 2.58
C VAL A 191 -8.95 -11.41 1.19
N THR A 192 -9.20 -10.60 0.16
CA THR A 192 -8.82 -10.89 -1.23
C THR A 192 -7.51 -10.17 -1.54
N PHE A 193 -6.42 -10.92 -1.64
CA PHE A 193 -5.12 -10.41 -2.11
C PHE A 193 -5.03 -10.51 -3.63
N ALA A 194 -4.80 -9.39 -4.32
CA ALA A 194 -4.75 -9.34 -5.77
C ALA A 194 -3.65 -8.41 -6.30
N ASP A 195 -3.13 -8.75 -7.49
CA ASP A 195 -2.30 -7.82 -8.26
C ASP A 195 -3.19 -6.69 -8.79
N HIS A 196 -2.79 -5.44 -8.53
CA HIS A 196 -3.49 -4.26 -9.06
C HIS A 196 -2.55 -3.06 -9.10
N SER A 197 -2.51 -2.41 -10.25
CA SER A 197 -1.70 -1.24 -10.54
C SER A 197 -2.55 0.03 -10.60
N LEU A 198 -2.30 0.95 -9.67
CA LEU A 198 -2.87 2.30 -9.70
C LEU A 198 -2.51 3.09 -10.97
N ALA A 199 -1.46 2.68 -11.68
CA ALA A 199 -1.02 3.32 -12.91
C ALA A 199 -1.81 2.87 -14.14
N THR A 200 -2.24 1.61 -14.20
CA THR A 200 -2.78 1.01 -15.44
C THR A 200 -4.22 0.54 -15.29
N ASP A 201 -4.63 0.12 -14.10
CA ASP A 201 -5.86 -0.64 -13.94
C ASP A 201 -7.07 0.26 -13.64
N SER A 202 -8.27 -0.31 -13.75
CA SER A 202 -9.55 0.37 -13.53
C SER A 202 -10.19 -0.01 -12.19
N VAL A 203 -11.35 0.59 -11.91
CA VAL A 203 -12.21 0.23 -10.78
C VAL A 203 -12.59 -1.25 -10.88
N PHE A 204 -12.50 -1.97 -9.76
CA PHE A 204 -12.88 -3.38 -9.66
C PHE A 204 -13.97 -3.64 -8.60
N SER A 205 -14.21 -2.70 -7.68
CA SER A 205 -15.27 -2.79 -6.68
C SER A 205 -15.70 -1.41 -6.18
N GLU A 206 -16.98 -1.28 -5.84
CA GLU A 206 -17.45 -0.20 -4.97
C GLU A 206 -17.11 -0.54 -3.50
N THR A 207 -16.64 0.44 -2.73
CA THR A 207 -16.09 0.28 -1.36
C THR A 207 -16.57 1.41 -0.43
N GLN A 208 -16.64 1.12 0.87
CA GLN A 208 -16.96 2.13 1.89
C GLN A 208 -15.72 2.84 2.42
N LEU A 209 -14.56 2.19 2.37
CA LEU A 209 -13.29 2.76 2.83
C LEU A 209 -12.17 2.34 1.88
N ILE A 210 -11.34 3.30 1.48
CA ILE A 210 -10.07 3.06 0.78
C ILE A 210 -8.94 3.60 1.66
N SER A 211 -7.94 2.76 1.92
CA SER A 211 -6.65 3.15 2.49
C SER A 211 -5.58 3.05 1.42
N CYS A 212 -4.86 4.16 1.16
CA CYS A 212 -3.73 4.20 0.25
C CYS A 212 -2.63 5.05 0.89
N ARG A 213 -1.71 4.40 1.59
CA ARG A 213 -0.75 5.07 2.47
C ARG A 213 0.68 4.82 2.02
N ASN A 214 1.45 5.90 1.93
CA ASN A 214 2.86 5.90 1.56
C ASN A 214 3.15 5.32 0.16
N VAL A 215 2.18 5.41 -0.75
CA VAL A 215 2.27 4.95 -2.15
C VAL A 215 2.38 6.15 -3.10
N LEU A 216 1.49 7.13 -2.94
CA LEU A 216 1.37 8.29 -3.82
C LEU A 216 2.59 9.22 -3.76
N ILE A 217 3.39 9.13 -2.69
CA ILE A 217 4.69 9.83 -2.59
C ILE A 217 5.68 9.42 -3.70
N TYR A 218 5.45 8.29 -4.37
CA TYR A 218 6.27 7.84 -5.49
C TYR A 218 5.76 8.31 -6.84
N PHE A 219 4.60 8.95 -6.91
CA PHE A 219 3.95 9.35 -8.16
C PHE A 219 4.22 10.81 -8.48
N ASN A 220 4.26 11.14 -9.77
CA ASN A 220 4.18 12.52 -10.22
C ASN A 220 2.72 13.01 -10.13
N LYS A 221 2.50 14.30 -10.40
CA LYS A 221 1.18 14.92 -10.26
C LYS A 221 0.08 14.25 -11.10
N LYS A 222 0.42 13.88 -12.34
CA LYS A 222 -0.51 13.25 -13.29
C LYS A 222 -0.98 11.89 -12.76
N LEU A 223 -0.07 11.06 -12.26
CA LEU A 223 -0.41 9.75 -11.72
C LEU A 223 -1.11 9.83 -10.36
N GLN A 224 -0.78 10.82 -9.52
CA GLN A 224 -1.57 11.10 -8.31
C GLN A 224 -3.03 11.45 -8.65
N ASP A 225 -3.25 12.37 -9.60
CA ASP A 225 -4.61 12.75 -10.00
C ASP A 225 -5.37 11.57 -10.62
N ARG A 226 -4.68 10.70 -11.38
CA ARG A 226 -5.26 9.44 -11.87
C ARG A 226 -5.70 8.52 -10.71
N ALA A 227 -4.82 8.28 -9.74
CA ALA A 227 -5.12 7.44 -8.58
C ALA A 227 -6.29 8.00 -7.76
N PHE A 228 -6.34 9.32 -7.55
CA PHE A 228 -7.48 9.96 -6.87
C PHE A 228 -8.79 9.81 -7.64
N GLY A 229 -8.76 9.85 -8.97
CA GLY A 229 -9.94 9.55 -9.79
C GLY A 229 -10.43 8.12 -9.60
N LEU A 230 -9.50 7.17 -9.64
CA LEU A 230 -9.80 5.77 -9.38
C LEU A 230 -10.42 5.55 -7.99
N PHE A 231 -9.88 6.20 -6.95
CA PHE A 231 -10.44 6.12 -5.60
C PHE A 231 -11.82 6.77 -5.52
N HIS A 232 -12.01 7.93 -6.15
CA HIS A 232 -13.30 8.60 -6.20
C HIS A 232 -14.37 7.72 -6.88
N GLU A 233 -14.03 7.05 -7.99
CA GLU A 233 -14.95 6.15 -8.67
C GLU A 233 -15.23 4.85 -7.89
N SER A 234 -14.24 4.37 -7.12
CA SER A 234 -14.35 3.14 -6.32
C SER A 234 -15.05 3.36 -4.97
N LEU A 235 -15.13 4.58 -4.45
CA LEU A 235 -15.83 4.88 -3.19
C LEU A 235 -17.32 5.07 -3.42
N CYS A 236 -18.14 4.45 -2.56
CA CYS A 236 -19.56 4.78 -2.50
C CYS A 236 -19.75 6.24 -2.05
N HIS A 237 -20.95 6.79 -2.25
CA HIS A 237 -21.28 8.11 -1.71
C HIS A 237 -21.06 8.14 -0.20
N ARG A 238 -20.47 9.23 0.32
CA ARG A 238 -20.02 9.37 1.73
C ARG A 238 -18.97 8.35 2.20
N GLY A 239 -18.37 7.56 1.30
CA GLY A 239 -17.26 6.67 1.64
C GLY A 239 -15.99 7.44 2.05
N PHE A 240 -15.04 6.73 2.66
CA PHE A 240 -13.85 7.33 3.27
C PHE A 240 -12.60 7.05 2.44
N LEU A 241 -11.80 8.08 2.19
CA LEU A 241 -10.45 7.96 1.65
C LEU A 241 -9.45 8.30 2.73
N VAL A 242 -8.46 7.44 2.87
CA VAL A 242 -7.48 7.47 3.93
C VAL A 242 -6.09 7.45 3.30
N LEU A 243 -5.29 8.49 3.55
CA LEU A 243 -3.97 8.68 2.95
C LEU A 243 -2.86 8.69 4.01
N GLY A 244 -1.60 8.54 3.59
CA GLY A 244 -0.45 8.64 4.48
C GLY A 244 -0.14 10.09 4.86
N SER A 245 0.58 10.28 5.97
CA SER A 245 0.86 11.61 6.57
C SER A 245 1.54 12.63 5.63
N LYS A 246 2.30 12.14 4.63
CA LYS A 246 3.00 12.95 3.62
C LYS A 246 2.22 13.11 2.31
N GLU A 247 0.98 12.66 2.28
CA GLU A 247 0.12 12.66 1.10
C GLU A 247 -1.08 13.58 1.34
N THR A 248 -1.55 14.24 0.29
CA THR A 248 -2.69 15.14 0.40
C THR A 248 -3.44 15.22 -0.91
N LEU A 249 -4.76 15.43 -0.80
CA LEU A 249 -5.62 15.81 -1.90
C LEU A 249 -5.51 17.30 -2.26
N ASP A 250 -4.85 18.10 -1.42
CA ASP A 250 -4.65 19.52 -1.68
C ASP A 250 -3.98 19.69 -3.05
N PHE A 251 -4.46 20.65 -3.83
CA PHE A 251 -3.98 20.93 -5.19
C PHE A 251 -4.16 19.77 -6.20
N SER A 252 -4.98 18.76 -5.89
CA SER A 252 -5.43 17.76 -6.86
C SER A 252 -6.69 18.16 -7.60
N ALA A 253 -6.86 17.60 -8.80
CA ALA A 253 -8.08 17.74 -9.59
C ALA A 253 -9.32 17.23 -8.82
N TYR A 254 -9.11 16.35 -7.84
CA TYR A 254 -10.15 15.74 -7.01
C TYR A 254 -10.32 16.38 -5.63
N GLY A 255 -9.51 17.37 -5.25
CA GLY A 255 -9.53 17.92 -3.89
C GLY A 255 -10.89 18.47 -3.46
N LYS A 256 -11.68 19.02 -4.40
CA LYS A 256 -13.03 19.53 -4.14
C LYS A 256 -14.12 18.44 -4.08
N ARG A 257 -13.79 17.19 -4.43
CA ARG A 257 -14.70 16.03 -4.38
C ARG A 257 -14.65 15.30 -3.04
N PHE A 258 -13.83 15.78 -2.12
CA PHE A 258 -13.61 15.20 -0.81
C PHE A 258 -13.64 16.27 0.26
N GLU A 259 -14.30 15.98 1.37
CA GLU A 259 -14.32 16.78 2.59
C GLU A 259 -13.27 16.21 3.55
N ALA A 260 -12.44 17.04 4.17
CA ALA A 260 -11.53 16.57 5.21
C ALA A 260 -12.33 16.25 6.49
N LEU A 261 -12.33 14.98 6.90
CA LEU A 261 -12.98 14.51 8.14
C LEU A 261 -12.03 14.68 9.33
N VAL A 262 -10.81 14.13 9.20
CA VAL A 262 -9.73 14.30 10.18
C VAL A 262 -8.49 14.75 9.42
N LYS A 263 -8.29 16.08 9.35
CA LYS A 263 -7.27 16.68 8.49
C LYS A 263 -5.85 16.28 8.87
N GLN A 264 -5.57 16.20 10.18
CA GLN A 264 -4.26 15.83 10.73
C GLN A 264 -3.87 14.42 10.30
N GLU A 265 -4.84 13.49 10.31
CA GLU A 265 -4.65 12.07 9.99
C GLU A 265 -4.93 11.73 8.53
N ARG A 266 -5.16 12.75 7.69
CA ARG A 266 -5.43 12.61 6.24
C ARG A 266 -6.61 11.66 5.93
N ILE A 267 -7.66 11.78 6.74
CA ILE A 267 -8.93 11.08 6.54
C ILE A 267 -9.92 12.04 5.87
N TYR A 268 -10.45 11.61 4.74
CA TYR A 268 -11.35 12.37 3.90
C TYR A 268 -12.65 11.59 3.66
N ARG A 269 -13.74 12.30 3.41
CA ARG A 269 -15.04 11.74 3.05
C ARG A 269 -15.40 12.19 1.64
N LYS A 270 -15.79 11.26 0.77
CA LYS A 270 -16.31 11.56 -0.56
C LYS A 270 -17.60 12.39 -0.44
N SER A 271 -17.65 13.49 -1.19
CA SER A 271 -18.80 14.39 -1.27
C SER A 271 -20.02 13.76 -1.95
#